data_AF-A0A921F1Q4-F1
#
_entry.id   AF-A0A921F1Q4-F1
#
_cell.length_a   1.000
_cell.length_b   1.000
_cell.length_c   1.000
_cell.angle_alpha   90.00
_cell.angle_beta   90.00
_cell.angle_gamma   90.00
#
_symmetry.space_group_name_H-M   'P 1'
#
loop_
_entity.id
_entity.type
_entity.pdbx_description
1 polymer ?
#
loop_
_entity_poly.entity_id
_entity_poly.type
_entity_poly.pdbx_seq_one_letter_code
_entity_poly.pdbx_strand_id
1 'polypeptide(L)'
;MKPALRIALAAASTLVLTCGIAPAANAQHDTPVRTPHITEPFGDYVQSTFTDGRFATVDELVEPIRTQHEPFYDEPALAGDEAPGTVLKSEPVDVQFAGFRPGNLRAWRTMYVTSERDGSPGISTGIVMAPDDGKDDRTRPVVGYQEANDSLGSRCHPS
;
A
#
# COMPACT_ATOMS: atom_id res chain seq x y z
N MET A 1 -76.56 -18.07 17.17
CA MET A 1 -75.38 -17.35 17.71
C MET A 1 -74.35 -18.36 18.19
N LYS A 2 -73.32 -18.62 17.37
CA LYS A 2 -72.04 -19.32 17.64
C LYS A 2 -71.07 -18.88 16.52
N PRO A 3 -69.76 -18.73 16.78
CA PRO A 3 -68.95 -17.70 16.12
C PRO A 3 -68.28 -18.19 14.82
N ALA A 4 -68.10 -17.25 13.89
CA ALA A 4 -67.41 -17.43 12.63
C ALA A 4 -65.89 -17.60 12.83
N LEU A 5 -65.35 -18.67 12.28
CA LEU A 5 -63.91 -18.94 12.20
C LEU A 5 -63.30 -18.00 11.15
N ARG A 6 -62.55 -16.99 11.61
CA ARG A 6 -61.77 -16.10 10.72
C ARG A 6 -60.38 -16.71 10.51
N ILE A 7 -60.15 -17.23 9.31
CA ILE A 7 -58.83 -17.64 8.84
C ILE A 7 -58.04 -16.35 8.55
N ALA A 8 -57.05 -16.04 9.39
CA ALA A 8 -56.12 -14.96 9.15
C ALA A 8 -55.03 -15.47 8.18
N LEU A 9 -55.08 -14.99 6.93
CA LEU A 9 -54.02 -15.20 5.96
C LEU A 9 -52.86 -14.25 6.33
N ALA A 10 -51.80 -14.78 6.95
CA ALA A 10 -50.58 -14.02 7.18
C ALA A 10 -49.79 -13.94 5.87
N ALA A 11 -49.76 -12.74 5.27
CA ALA A 11 -48.89 -12.46 4.14
C ALA A 11 -47.43 -12.42 4.61
N ALA A 12 -46.67 -13.48 4.33
CA ALA A 12 -45.22 -13.49 4.52
C ALA A 12 -44.58 -12.61 3.44
N SER A 13 -44.18 -11.39 3.81
CA SER A 13 -43.42 -10.50 2.94
C SER A 13 -41.96 -10.95 2.89
N THR A 14 -41.58 -11.61 1.80
CA THR A 14 -40.19 -11.98 1.52
C THR A 14 -39.40 -10.72 1.14
N LEU A 15 -38.60 -10.20 2.07
CA LEU A 15 -37.67 -9.10 1.79
C LEU A 15 -36.44 -9.68 1.08
N VAL A 16 -36.43 -9.67 -0.24
CA VAL A 16 -35.24 -10.03 -1.02
C VAL A 16 -34.27 -8.85 -0.95
N LEU A 17 -33.25 -8.98 -0.10
CA LEU A 17 -32.15 -8.04 -0.01
C LEU A 17 -31.24 -8.25 -1.24
N THR A 18 -31.53 -7.55 -2.33
CA THR A 18 -30.64 -7.50 -3.49
C THR A 18 -29.39 -6.71 -3.09
N CYS A 19 -28.32 -7.43 -2.77
CA CYS A 19 -26.97 -6.88 -2.71
C CYS A 19 -26.60 -6.44 -4.12
N GLY A 20 -26.88 -5.18 -4.46
CA GLY A 20 -26.50 -4.59 -5.72
C GLY A 20 -24.97 -4.54 -5.81
N ILE A 21 -24.39 -5.42 -6.63
CA ILE A 21 -23.04 -5.24 -7.12
C ILE A 21 -23.11 -4.01 -8.03
N ALA A 22 -22.79 -2.83 -7.50
CA ALA A 22 -22.55 -1.68 -8.34
C ALA A 22 -21.34 -2.03 -9.21
N PRO A 23 -21.46 -2.06 -10.55
CA PRO A 23 -20.28 -2.21 -11.38
C PRO A 23 -19.34 -1.05 -11.05
N ALA A 24 -18.07 -1.35 -10.79
CA ALA A 24 -17.04 -0.33 -10.70
C ALA A 24 -17.15 0.52 -11.97
N ALA A 25 -17.55 1.78 -11.83
CA ALA A 25 -17.56 2.69 -12.95
C ALA A 25 -16.09 2.84 -13.39
N ASN A 26 -15.72 2.19 -14.49
CA ASN A 26 -14.49 2.52 -15.18
C ASN A 26 -14.64 4.00 -15.57
N ALA A 27 -13.93 4.88 -14.86
CA ALA A 27 -13.80 6.26 -15.26
C ALA A 27 -13.14 6.25 -16.65
N GLN A 28 -13.96 6.37 -17.69
CA GLN A 28 -13.48 6.55 -19.04
C GLN A 28 -12.82 7.93 -19.05
N HIS A 29 -11.49 7.95 -18.95
CA HIS A 29 -10.74 9.18 -19.09
C HIS A 29 -10.87 9.64 -20.54
N ASP A 30 -11.63 10.71 -20.78
CA ASP A 30 -11.88 11.32 -22.10
C ASP A 30 -10.62 12.02 -22.67
N THR A 31 -9.45 11.65 -22.16
CA THR A 31 -8.17 12.22 -22.56
C THR A 31 -7.67 11.42 -23.77
N PRO A 32 -7.47 12.05 -24.93
CA PRO A 32 -6.93 11.37 -26.10
C PRO A 32 -5.62 10.66 -25.74
N VAL A 33 -5.53 9.36 -26.03
CA VAL A 33 -4.30 8.60 -25.83
C VAL A 33 -3.23 9.21 -26.73
N ARG A 34 -2.29 9.91 -26.12
CA ARG A 34 -1.13 10.49 -26.80
C ARG A 34 0.09 10.34 -25.91
N THR A 35 1.26 10.34 -26.52
CA THR A 35 2.52 10.44 -25.78
C THR A 35 2.60 11.82 -25.12
N PRO A 36 2.74 11.92 -23.79
CA PRO A 36 2.97 13.19 -23.11
C PRO A 36 4.29 13.81 -23.60
N HIS A 37 4.36 15.14 -23.65
CA HIS A 37 5.66 15.81 -23.80
C HIS A 37 6.53 15.48 -22.57
N ILE A 38 7.85 15.48 -22.72
CA ILE A 38 8.76 15.06 -21.64
C ILE A 38 8.59 15.90 -20.37
N THR A 39 8.13 17.15 -20.47
CA THR A 39 7.88 18.04 -19.32
C THR A 39 6.54 17.82 -18.62
N GLU A 40 5.58 17.16 -19.27
CA GLU A 40 4.24 16.95 -18.71
C GLU A 40 4.19 15.99 -17.51
N PRO A 41 4.91 14.85 -17.48
CA PRO A 41 4.91 13.97 -16.31
C PRO A 41 5.76 14.52 -15.16
N PHE A 42 6.69 15.45 -15.43
CA PHE A 42 7.53 16.07 -14.41
C PHE A 42 6.92 17.40 -13.94
N GLY A 43 5.82 17.33 -13.19
CA GLY A 43 5.27 18.52 -12.53
C GLY A 43 6.25 19.12 -11.51
N ASP A 44 5.92 20.30 -10.97
CA ASP A 44 6.81 21.08 -10.09
C ASP A 44 7.34 20.27 -8.89
N TYR A 45 6.47 19.48 -8.24
CA TYR A 45 6.90 18.59 -7.16
C TYR A 45 7.97 17.61 -7.64
N VAL A 46 7.75 16.93 -8.77
CA VAL A 46 8.70 15.93 -9.27
C VAL A 46 10.03 16.60 -9.62
N GLN A 47 10.01 17.77 -10.24
CA GLN A 47 11.24 18.54 -10.51
C GLN A 47 11.96 18.96 -9.22
N SER A 48 11.23 19.32 -8.18
CA SER A 48 11.83 19.65 -6.86
C SER A 48 12.57 18.46 -6.25
N THR A 49 12.05 17.23 -6.41
CA THR A 49 12.71 16.03 -5.86
C THR A 49 14.11 15.81 -6.45
N PHE A 50 14.32 16.21 -7.71
CA PHE A 50 15.63 16.17 -8.36
C PHE A 50 16.51 17.37 -8.00
N THR A 51 15.91 18.56 -7.91
CA THR A 51 16.64 19.81 -7.64
C THR A 51 17.18 19.85 -6.21
N ASP A 52 16.38 19.40 -5.25
CA ASP A 52 16.71 19.39 -3.82
C ASP A 52 17.28 18.03 -3.36
N GLY A 53 17.33 17.06 -4.28
CA GLY A 53 17.91 15.75 -4.04
C GLY A 53 19.44 15.75 -4.10
N ARG A 54 20.02 14.60 -3.76
CA ARG A 54 21.49 14.42 -3.81
C ARG A 54 21.86 12.97 -4.05
N PHE A 55 23.05 12.75 -4.59
CA PHE A 55 23.65 11.42 -4.51
C PHE A 55 24.02 11.08 -3.06
N ALA A 56 23.86 9.80 -2.73
CA ALA A 56 24.33 9.27 -1.47
C ALA A 56 25.85 9.20 -1.42
N THR A 57 26.38 9.33 -0.20
CA THR A 57 27.79 9.11 0.08
C THR A 57 28.11 7.62 -0.05
N VAL A 58 29.41 7.29 -0.17
CA VAL A 58 29.86 5.90 -0.25
C VAL A 58 29.40 5.10 0.97
N ASP A 59 29.47 5.67 2.17
CA ASP A 59 29.05 4.97 3.39
C ASP A 59 27.55 4.64 3.35
N GLU A 60 26.72 5.59 2.92
CA GLU A 60 25.26 5.41 2.79
C GLU A 60 24.88 4.38 1.71
N LEU A 61 25.74 4.15 0.71
CA LEU A 61 25.54 3.11 -0.30
C LEU A 61 25.99 1.73 0.18
N VAL A 62 27.03 1.67 1.00
CA VAL A 62 27.74 0.43 1.30
C VAL A 62 27.30 -0.17 2.64
N GLU A 63 26.90 0.64 3.61
CA GLU A 63 26.51 0.15 4.94
C GLU A 63 25.35 -0.85 4.91
N PRO A 64 24.25 -0.64 4.16
CA PRO A 64 23.16 -1.63 4.07
C PRO A 64 23.63 -2.97 3.45
N ILE A 65 24.59 -2.92 2.52
CA ILE A 65 25.14 -4.11 1.87
C ILE A 65 26.06 -4.88 2.83
N ARG A 66 26.82 -4.18 3.68
CA ARG A 66 27.74 -4.81 4.65
C ARG A 66 27.02 -5.34 5.88
N THR A 67 25.95 -4.68 6.31
CA THR A 67 25.16 -5.06 7.47
C THR A 67 24.54 -6.44 7.24
N GLN A 68 24.99 -7.42 8.03
CA GLN A 68 24.54 -8.82 7.88
C GLN A 68 23.21 -9.08 8.58
N HIS A 69 22.93 -8.33 9.65
CA HIS A 69 21.74 -8.47 10.47
C HIS A 69 21.19 -7.10 10.83
N GLU A 70 19.90 -6.91 10.59
CA GLU A 70 19.19 -5.69 10.94
C GLU A 70 18.04 -6.05 11.89
N PRO A 71 18.05 -5.56 13.15
CA PRO A 71 17.04 -5.91 14.15
C PRO A 71 15.59 -5.58 13.76
N PHE A 72 15.41 -4.69 12.77
CA PHE A 72 14.10 -4.41 12.21
C PHE A 72 13.42 -5.67 11.66
N TYR A 73 14.16 -6.57 11.00
CA TYR A 73 13.63 -7.79 10.39
C TYR A 73 13.49 -8.97 11.36
N ASP A 74 13.80 -8.78 12.65
CA ASP A 74 13.50 -9.79 13.67
C ASP A 74 11.99 -9.82 13.90
N GLU A 75 11.30 -10.73 13.24
CA GLU A 75 9.84 -10.84 13.30
C GLU A 75 9.34 -11.11 14.73
N PRO A 76 8.35 -10.34 15.24
CA PRO A 76 7.69 -10.68 16.48
C PRO A 76 6.84 -11.94 16.32
N ALA A 77 6.60 -12.65 17.41
CA ALA A 77 5.61 -13.73 17.42
C ALA A 77 4.20 -13.15 17.25
N LEU A 78 3.42 -13.72 16.32
CA LEU A 78 2.00 -13.42 16.18
C LEU A 78 1.18 -14.22 17.19
N ALA A 79 0.16 -13.57 17.78
CA ALA A 79 -0.82 -14.23 18.64
C ALA A 79 -1.90 -14.96 17.82
N GLY A 80 -2.05 -14.61 16.54
CA GLY A 80 -2.98 -15.23 15.59
C GLY A 80 -4.35 -14.56 15.55
N ASP A 81 -4.58 -13.51 16.34
CA ASP A 81 -5.79 -12.69 16.34
C ASP A 81 -5.59 -11.32 15.67
N GLU A 82 -4.36 -11.02 15.23
CA GLU A 82 -4.05 -9.81 14.49
C GLU A 82 -4.73 -9.81 13.11
N ALA A 83 -5.37 -8.70 12.76
CA ALA A 83 -6.00 -8.54 11.46
C ALA A 83 -4.95 -8.32 10.34
N PRO A 84 -5.15 -8.85 9.12
CA PRO A 84 -4.34 -8.47 7.96
C PRO A 84 -4.28 -6.95 7.77
N GLY A 85 -3.08 -6.43 7.51
CA GLY A 85 -2.78 -5.00 7.44
C GLY A 85 -2.40 -4.35 8.77
N THR A 86 -2.42 -5.08 9.89
CA THR A 86 -1.93 -4.57 11.18
C THR A 86 -0.44 -4.27 11.08
N VAL A 87 -0.05 -3.01 11.34
CA VAL A 87 1.37 -2.61 11.37
C VAL A 87 2.00 -3.02 12.70
N LEU A 88 3.07 -3.82 12.62
CA LEU A 88 3.83 -4.35 13.75
C LEU A 88 5.04 -3.47 14.07
N LYS A 89 5.75 -3.01 13.03
CA LYS A 89 6.88 -2.08 13.15
C LYS A 89 6.80 -1.03 12.04
N SER A 90 7.27 0.18 12.34
CA SER A 90 7.50 1.21 11.35
C SER A 90 8.64 2.10 11.79
N GLU A 91 9.59 2.37 10.90
CA GLU A 91 10.65 3.32 11.15
C GLU A 91 10.99 4.13 9.89
N PRO A 92 11.42 5.40 10.06
CA PRO A 92 11.86 6.22 8.93
C PRO A 92 13.05 5.60 8.22
N VAL A 93 13.08 5.71 6.90
CA VAL A 93 14.20 5.28 6.05
C VAL A 93 14.43 6.28 4.93
N ASP A 94 15.66 6.28 4.41
CA ASP A 94 15.97 6.94 3.15
C ASP A 94 15.75 5.97 1.98
N VAL A 95 15.09 6.43 0.93
CA VAL A 95 14.94 5.65 -0.33
C VAL A 95 15.87 6.19 -1.40
N GLN A 96 16.46 5.29 -2.19
CA GLN A 96 17.45 5.64 -3.19
C GLN A 96 17.15 4.92 -4.51
N PHE A 97 17.37 5.60 -5.64
CA PHE A 97 17.35 4.95 -6.95
C PHE A 97 18.69 5.19 -7.65
N ALA A 98 19.42 4.11 -7.95
CA ALA A 98 20.78 4.18 -8.49
C ALA A 98 21.72 5.10 -7.67
N GLY A 99 21.53 5.11 -6.34
CA GLY A 99 22.28 5.95 -5.39
C GLY A 99 21.87 7.42 -5.35
N PHE A 100 20.86 7.85 -6.10
CA PHE A 100 20.26 9.16 -5.97
C PHE A 100 19.16 9.14 -4.90
N ARG A 101 19.21 10.08 -3.95
CA ARG A 101 18.14 10.33 -2.98
C ARG A 101 17.30 11.52 -3.42
N PRO A 102 16.00 11.32 -3.66
CA PRO A 102 15.10 12.43 -3.94
C PRO A 102 14.96 13.35 -2.71
N GLY A 103 14.90 14.65 -2.96
CA GLY A 103 14.45 15.63 -1.96
C GLY A 103 12.94 15.56 -1.77
N ASN A 104 12.44 16.19 -0.70
CA ASN A 104 11.00 16.40 -0.45
C ASN A 104 10.17 15.09 -0.38
N LEU A 105 10.75 14.04 0.19
CA LEU A 105 10.13 12.72 0.32
C LEU A 105 10.37 12.17 1.72
N ARG A 106 9.29 11.77 2.40
CA ARG A 106 9.37 10.93 3.61
C ARG A 106 9.13 9.48 3.24
N ALA A 107 9.89 8.57 3.83
CA ALA A 107 9.66 7.15 3.65
C ALA A 107 9.78 6.40 4.98
N TRP A 108 9.06 5.30 5.06
CA TRP A 108 9.12 4.37 6.18
C TRP A 108 9.25 2.96 5.64
N ARG A 109 10.11 2.17 6.27
CA ARG A 109 9.97 0.73 6.20
C ARG A 109 8.96 0.27 7.23
N THR A 110 8.16 -0.70 6.86
CA THR A 110 7.05 -1.21 7.65
C THR A 110 7.13 -2.72 7.70
N MET A 111 6.68 -3.28 8.82
CA MET A 111 6.45 -4.70 9.01
C MET A 111 4.98 -4.85 9.40
N TYR A 112 4.24 -5.71 8.70
CA TYR A 112 2.80 -5.82 8.87
C TYR A 112 2.31 -7.26 8.72
N VAL A 113 1.17 -7.53 9.34
CA VAL A 113 0.49 -8.83 9.25
C VAL A 113 -0.15 -8.96 7.88
N THR A 114 0.05 -10.11 7.25
CA THR A 114 -0.59 -10.50 5.98
C THR A 114 -1.17 -11.91 6.10
N SER A 115 -1.68 -12.45 5.00
CA SER A 115 -2.11 -13.84 4.92
C SER A 115 -1.17 -14.64 4.03
N GLU A 116 -0.75 -15.79 4.52
CA GLU A 116 -0.01 -16.79 3.75
C GLU A 116 -0.91 -17.43 2.69
N ARG A 117 -0.30 -18.21 1.79
CA ARG A 117 -1.03 -18.92 0.72
C ARG A 117 -2.13 -19.85 1.26
N ASP A 118 -1.93 -20.45 2.42
CA ASP A 118 -2.88 -21.35 3.07
C ASP A 118 -3.91 -20.62 3.95
N GLY A 119 -3.85 -19.29 4.00
CA GLY A 119 -4.74 -18.44 4.80
C GLY A 119 -4.32 -18.26 6.26
N SER A 120 -3.21 -18.86 6.70
CA SER A 120 -2.65 -18.59 8.02
C SER A 120 -2.08 -17.16 8.12
N PRO A 121 -2.00 -16.55 9.31
CA PRO A 121 -1.33 -15.26 9.50
C PRO A 121 0.17 -15.35 9.16
N GLY A 122 0.64 -14.40 8.36
CA GLY A 122 2.05 -14.23 8.01
C GLY A 122 2.53 -12.81 8.31
N ILE A 123 3.83 -12.58 8.22
CA ILE A 123 4.44 -11.26 8.33
C ILE A 123 5.07 -10.90 7.00
N SER A 124 4.92 -9.65 6.59
CA SER A 124 5.60 -9.10 5.43
C SER A 124 6.16 -7.72 5.75
N THR A 125 7.08 -7.26 4.89
CA THR A 125 7.66 -5.92 4.96
C THR A 125 7.33 -5.13 3.70
N GLY A 126 7.43 -3.82 3.80
CA GLY A 126 7.21 -2.93 2.67
C GLY A 126 7.68 -1.51 2.95
N ILE A 127 7.85 -0.74 1.88
CA ILE A 127 8.20 0.68 1.94
C ILE A 127 6.95 1.51 1.65
N VAL A 128 6.66 2.46 2.54
CA VAL A 128 5.64 3.49 2.32
C VAL A 128 6.34 4.80 2.07
N MET A 129 6.03 5.46 0.96
CA MET A 129 6.59 6.75 0.57
C MET A 129 5.49 7.82 0.54
N ALA A 130 5.74 8.97 1.15
CA ALA A 130 4.83 10.10 1.19
C ALA A 130 5.52 11.37 0.66
N PRO A 131 5.05 11.94 -0.47
CA PRO A 131 5.50 13.23 -0.98
C PRO A 131 5.32 14.39 0.00
N ASP A 132 6.34 15.23 0.17
CA ASP A 132 6.23 16.51 0.87
C ASP A 132 5.74 17.62 -0.07
N ASP A 133 4.56 17.41 -0.67
CA ASP A 133 3.93 18.33 -1.64
C ASP A 133 2.83 19.22 -1.02
N GLY A 134 2.71 19.22 0.31
CA GLY A 134 1.75 20.01 1.08
C GLY A 134 0.31 19.50 1.11
N LYS A 135 -0.02 18.37 0.46
CA LYS A 135 -1.36 17.75 0.58
C LYS A 135 -1.54 17.02 1.92
N ASP A 136 -2.79 16.89 2.36
CA ASP A 136 -3.14 16.12 3.56
C ASP A 136 -3.01 14.61 3.30
N ASP A 137 -2.11 13.96 4.06
CA ASP A 137 -1.83 12.53 4.01
C ASP A 137 -3.10 11.67 4.17
N ARG A 138 -4.14 12.15 4.84
CA ARG A 138 -5.41 11.42 5.04
C ARG A 138 -6.26 11.29 3.78
N THR A 139 -6.02 12.11 2.76
CA THR A 139 -6.85 12.20 1.55
C THR A 139 -6.10 11.86 0.27
N ARG A 140 -4.82 11.49 0.39
CA ARG A 140 -3.98 11.15 -0.74
C ARG A 140 -4.47 9.86 -1.41
N PRO A 141 -4.48 9.79 -2.75
CA PRO A 141 -4.59 8.51 -3.42
C PRO A 141 -3.38 7.64 -3.08
N VAL A 142 -3.61 6.33 -2.92
CA VAL A 142 -2.56 5.34 -2.66
C VAL A 142 -2.19 4.66 -3.97
N VAL A 143 -0.89 4.58 -4.25
CA VAL A 143 -0.35 3.84 -5.40
C VAL A 143 0.36 2.59 -4.89
N GLY A 144 -0.12 1.42 -5.30
CA GLY A 144 0.59 0.16 -5.10
C GLY A 144 1.60 -0.03 -6.24
N TYR A 145 2.88 -0.13 -5.90
CA TYR A 145 3.95 -0.40 -6.86
C TYR A 145 4.64 -1.70 -6.47
N GLN A 146 4.68 -2.65 -7.41
CA GLN A 146 5.39 -3.91 -7.26
C GLN A 146 6.66 -3.85 -8.10
N GLU A 147 7.81 -3.99 -7.45
CA GLU A 147 9.05 -4.19 -8.18
C GLU A 147 9.12 -5.60 -8.76
N ALA A 148 9.87 -5.75 -9.86
CA ALA A 148 10.18 -7.06 -10.42
C ALA A 148 11.27 -7.72 -9.56
N ASN A 149 10.86 -8.36 -8.46
CA ASN A 149 11.75 -9.19 -7.66
C ASN A 149 11.82 -10.61 -8.22
N ASP A 150 12.92 -10.93 -8.89
CA ASP A 150 13.19 -12.22 -9.52
C ASP A 150 14.23 -13.03 -8.71
N SER A 151 14.14 -12.99 -7.38
CA SER A 151 15.04 -13.71 -6.47
C SER A 151 14.31 -14.33 -5.28
N LEU A 152 14.91 -15.37 -4.71
CA LEU A 152 14.44 -16.05 -3.49
C LEU A 152 15.31 -15.73 -2.26
N GLY A 153 16.34 -14.89 -2.41
CA GLY A 153 17.19 -14.49 -1.29
C GLY A 153 16.51 -13.45 -0.42
N SER A 154 16.57 -13.59 0.91
CA SER A 154 15.96 -12.64 1.86
C SER A 154 16.51 -11.22 1.72
N ARG A 155 17.76 -11.07 1.30
CA ARG A 155 18.43 -9.78 1.05
C ARG A 155 18.11 -9.16 -0.31
N CYS A 156 17.27 -9.83 -1.11
CA CYS A 156 16.79 -9.32 -2.39
C CYS A 156 15.39 -8.72 -2.27
N HIS A 157 14.84 -8.64 -1.05
CA HIS A 157 13.57 -7.99 -0.82
C HIS A 157 13.65 -6.48 -1.14
N PRO A 158 12.54 -5.89 -1.65
CA PRO A 158 12.47 -4.45 -1.95
C PRO A 158 12.82 -3.52 -0.79
N SER A 159 12.59 -4.00 0.45
CA SER A 159 12.56 -3.20 1.68
C SER A 159 13.81 -3.33 2.51
#